data_AF-A0A2G2B104-F1
#
_entry.id   AF-A0A2G2B104-F1
#
_cell.length_a   1.000
_cell.length_b   1.000
_cell.length_c   1.000
_cell.angle_alpha   90.00
_cell.angle_beta   90.00
_cell.angle_gamma   90.00
#
_symmetry.space_group_name_H-M   'P 1'
#
loop_
_entity.id
_entity.type
_entity.pdbx_description
1 polymer ?
#
loop_
_entity_poly.entity_id
_entity_poly.type
_entity_poly.pdbx_seq_one_letter_code
_entity_poly.pdbx_strand_id
1 'polypeptide(L)'
;MEPFEFNDEMKRYFRADRGAGSIVTEKDEARKSQITITRFENEVISSYFKDIPKGSKTSLEEQGVSVEVTFRLYPTGENITLVLLHPKPKRTELRIYMKAGVFKPSAGLIWFVFLRDGEIWIGALDEYSFSEISGGKNKTASQDTLIFHLLEINHRLPAGPLQRIS
;
A
#
# COMPACT_ATOMS: atom_id res chain seq x y z
N MET A 1 -0.90 8.31 11.72
CA MET A 1 -0.55 9.36 10.75
C MET A 1 -1.81 9.73 10.01
N GLU A 2 -2.11 11.03 9.95
CA GLU A 2 -3.24 11.55 9.16
C GLU A 2 -2.94 11.39 7.66
N PRO A 3 -3.97 11.36 6.80
CA PRO A 3 -3.77 11.42 5.35
C PRO A 3 -2.96 12.65 4.93
N PHE A 4 -2.12 12.49 3.92
CA PHE A 4 -1.19 13.53 3.48
C PHE A 4 -1.04 13.57 1.95
N GLU A 5 -0.62 14.73 1.44
CA GLU A 5 -0.20 14.92 0.06
C GLU A 5 1.32 14.77 -0.08
N PHE A 6 1.77 14.36 -1.26
CA PHE A 6 3.20 14.28 -1.54
C PHE A 6 3.83 15.67 -1.54
N ASN A 7 4.85 15.86 -0.68
CA ASN A 7 5.68 17.04 -0.69
C ASN A 7 6.63 17.05 -1.91
N ASP A 8 7.42 18.11 -2.07
CA ASP A 8 8.32 18.25 -3.23
C ASP A 8 9.42 17.18 -3.28
N GLU A 9 9.85 16.67 -2.13
CA GLU A 9 10.87 15.61 -2.04
C GLU A 9 10.28 14.26 -2.48
N MET A 10 9.08 13.93 -2.01
CA MET A 10 8.32 12.74 -2.45
C MET A 10 8.03 12.81 -3.94
N LYS A 11 7.51 13.94 -4.45
CA LYS A 11 7.27 14.12 -5.89
C LYS A 11 8.54 13.91 -6.70
N ARG A 12 9.67 14.44 -6.25
CA ARG A 12 10.97 14.24 -6.92
C ARG A 12 11.43 12.78 -6.89
N TYR A 13 11.33 12.12 -5.73
CA TYR A 13 11.74 10.73 -5.56
C TYR A 13 10.92 9.78 -6.43
N PHE A 14 9.59 9.88 -6.34
CA PHE A 14 8.67 9.04 -7.12
C PHE A 14 8.57 9.47 -8.59
N ARG A 15 9.18 10.61 -8.96
CA ARG A 15 8.96 11.29 -10.26
C ARG A 15 7.47 11.50 -10.52
N ALA A 16 6.76 11.89 -9.47
CA ALA A 16 5.31 12.03 -9.48
C ALA A 16 4.92 13.48 -9.76
N ASP A 17 3.91 13.65 -10.61
CA ASP A 17 3.25 14.95 -10.81
C ASP A 17 2.46 15.34 -9.56
N ARG A 18 1.79 14.33 -8.97
CA ARG A 18 1.03 14.43 -7.72
C ARG A 18 0.91 13.07 -7.06
N GLY A 19 0.74 13.06 -5.75
CA GLY A 19 0.50 11.83 -5.00
C GLY A 19 -0.04 12.12 -3.61
N ALA A 20 -0.56 11.08 -2.96
CA ALA A 20 -1.10 11.14 -1.62
C ALA A 20 -1.07 9.75 -0.98
N GLY A 21 -1.18 9.69 0.34
CA GLY A 21 -1.22 8.44 1.08
C GLY A 21 -1.69 8.59 2.52
N SER A 22 -1.86 7.44 3.17
CA SER A 22 -2.27 7.33 4.57
C SER A 22 -1.85 5.98 5.16
N ILE A 23 -1.96 5.83 6.48
CA ILE A 23 -1.68 4.55 7.15
C ILE A 23 -2.86 3.61 6.98
N VAL A 24 -2.58 2.35 6.64
CA VAL A 24 -3.55 1.26 6.66
C VAL A 24 -3.95 0.94 8.10
N THR A 25 -5.21 1.16 8.42
CA THR A 25 -5.74 0.94 9.76
C THR A 25 -6.10 -0.52 10.02
N GLU A 26 -5.81 -1.01 11.23
CA GLU A 26 -6.04 -2.42 11.59
C GLU A 26 -7.53 -2.79 11.70
N LYS A 27 -8.34 -1.89 12.28
CA LYS A 27 -9.75 -2.17 12.59
C LYS A 27 -10.61 -2.31 11.35
N ASP A 28 -10.39 -1.45 10.34
CA ASP A 28 -11.33 -1.32 9.23
C ASP A 28 -10.76 -1.76 7.90
N GLU A 29 -9.48 -1.51 7.61
CA GLU A 29 -8.98 -1.69 6.25
C GLU A 29 -8.33 -3.06 6.04
N ALA A 30 -7.38 -3.42 6.91
CA ALA A 30 -6.69 -4.69 6.84
C ALA A 30 -7.66 -5.89 6.97
N ARG A 31 -8.60 -5.80 7.91
CA ARG A 31 -9.60 -6.88 8.15
C ARG A 31 -10.61 -7.00 7.02
N LYS A 32 -11.11 -5.88 6.49
CA LYS A 32 -12.16 -5.89 5.44
C LYS A 32 -11.58 -6.01 4.03
N SER A 33 -10.25 -6.09 3.89
CA SER A 33 -9.57 -6.12 2.59
C SER A 33 -10.00 -4.97 1.67
N GLN A 34 -10.20 -3.78 2.23
CA GLN A 34 -10.59 -2.59 1.50
C GLN A 34 -9.93 -1.36 2.12
N ILE A 35 -9.54 -0.40 1.31
CA ILE A 35 -9.00 0.88 1.76
C ILE A 35 -10.07 1.94 1.49
N THR A 36 -10.35 2.77 2.50
CA THR A 36 -11.26 3.90 2.34
C THR A 36 -10.46 5.09 1.88
N ILE A 37 -10.72 5.54 0.66
CA ILE A 37 -9.98 6.63 0.04
C ILE A 37 -10.44 7.93 0.70
N THR A 38 -9.48 8.69 1.23
CA THR A 38 -9.76 9.97 1.88
C THR A 38 -9.69 11.11 0.88
N ARG A 39 -9.75 12.36 1.36
CA ARG A 39 -9.79 13.54 0.48
C ARG A 39 -8.60 13.57 -0.49
N PHE A 40 -7.38 13.47 0.01
CA PHE A 40 -6.18 13.68 -0.80
C PHE A 40 -5.98 12.57 -1.84
N GLU A 41 -6.14 11.30 -1.45
CA GLU A 41 -6.04 10.20 -2.41
C GLU A 41 -7.18 10.24 -3.43
N ASN A 42 -8.37 10.69 -3.03
CA ASN A 42 -9.48 10.83 -3.97
C ASN A 42 -9.21 11.89 -5.03
N GLU A 43 -8.57 13.01 -4.66
CA GLU A 43 -8.19 14.05 -5.62
C GLU A 43 -7.19 13.53 -6.67
N VAL A 44 -6.27 12.64 -6.30
CA VAL A 44 -5.36 11.96 -7.23
C VAL A 44 -6.13 10.98 -8.12
N ILE A 45 -6.91 10.07 -7.51
CA ILE A 45 -7.60 8.99 -8.22
C ILE A 45 -8.65 9.53 -9.18
N SER A 46 -9.46 10.50 -8.76
CA SER A 46 -10.50 11.12 -9.59
C SER A 46 -9.92 12.02 -10.70
N SER A 47 -8.65 12.43 -10.57
CA SER A 47 -7.98 13.13 -11.68
C SER A 47 -7.61 12.20 -12.83
N TYR A 48 -7.47 10.90 -12.56
CA TYR A 48 -7.16 9.86 -13.55
C TYR A 48 -8.42 9.12 -14.01
N PHE A 49 -9.19 8.54 -13.09
CA PHE A 49 -10.43 7.82 -13.40
C PHE A 49 -11.61 8.78 -13.36
N LYS A 50 -12.19 9.08 -14.53
CA LYS A 50 -13.31 10.03 -14.66
C LYS A 50 -14.65 9.43 -14.28
N ASP A 51 -14.88 8.18 -14.65
CA ASP A 51 -16.17 7.51 -14.52
C ASP A 51 -16.07 6.33 -13.57
N ILE A 52 -15.97 6.62 -12.27
CA ILE A 52 -15.94 5.57 -11.25
C ILE A 52 -17.37 5.07 -10.96
N PRO A 53 -17.65 3.77 -11.11
CA PRO A 53 -18.99 3.22 -10.88
C PRO A 53 -19.51 3.45 -9.46
N LYS A 54 -20.84 3.61 -9.35
CA LYS A 54 -21.55 3.80 -8.08
C LYS A 54 -22.56 2.68 -7.87
N GLY A 55 -22.47 1.99 -6.74
CA GLY A 55 -23.32 0.85 -6.41
C GLY A 55 -22.57 -0.23 -5.67
N SER A 56 -23.29 -1.27 -5.22
CA SER A 56 -22.63 -2.47 -4.71
C SER A 56 -21.95 -3.22 -5.85
N LYS A 57 -20.84 -3.91 -5.55
CA LYS A 57 -20.12 -4.74 -6.52
C LYS A 57 -21.07 -5.70 -7.26
N THR A 58 -21.87 -6.46 -6.52
CA THR A 58 -22.83 -7.43 -7.07
C THR A 58 -23.83 -6.80 -8.04
N SER A 59 -24.41 -5.64 -7.68
CA SER A 59 -25.38 -4.97 -8.54
C SER A 59 -24.76 -4.44 -9.83
N LEU A 60 -23.49 -4.02 -9.78
CA LEU A 60 -22.77 -3.53 -10.96
C LEU A 60 -22.37 -4.69 -11.88
N GLU A 61 -21.96 -5.82 -11.31
CA GLU A 61 -21.68 -7.04 -12.06
C GLU A 61 -22.93 -7.58 -12.78
N GLU A 62 -24.09 -7.60 -12.11
CA GLU A 62 -25.38 -7.96 -12.73
C GLU A 62 -25.77 -7.04 -13.90
N GLN A 63 -25.34 -5.78 -13.85
CA GLN A 63 -25.55 -4.78 -14.90
C GLN A 63 -24.46 -4.83 -16.00
N GLY A 64 -23.46 -5.70 -15.87
CA GLY A 64 -22.32 -5.78 -16.80
C GLY A 64 -21.37 -4.58 -16.72
N VAL A 65 -21.40 -3.81 -15.63
CA VAL A 65 -20.52 -2.66 -15.41
C VAL A 65 -19.23 -3.13 -14.77
N SER A 66 -18.09 -2.94 -15.46
CA SER A 66 -16.78 -3.25 -14.88
C SER A 66 -16.43 -2.25 -13.77
N VAL A 67 -16.02 -2.79 -12.63
CA VAL A 67 -15.49 -2.04 -11.47
C VAL A 67 -13.99 -2.24 -11.30
N GLU A 68 -13.39 -3.02 -12.19
CA GLU A 68 -11.96 -3.33 -12.17
C GLU A 68 -11.18 -2.26 -12.93
N VAL A 69 -10.14 -1.75 -12.28
CA VAL A 69 -9.24 -0.75 -12.86
C VAL A 69 -7.79 -1.19 -12.68
N THR A 70 -6.94 -0.76 -13.61
CA THR A 70 -5.51 -1.10 -13.61
C THR A 70 -4.68 -0.01 -12.96
N PHE A 71 -3.73 -0.43 -12.11
CA PHE A 71 -2.69 0.40 -11.53
C PHE A 71 -1.32 -0.17 -11.88
N ARG A 72 -0.30 0.68 -11.89
CA ARG A 72 1.10 0.28 -11.80
C ARG A 72 1.46 0.01 -10.34
N LEU A 73 2.00 -1.17 -10.03
CA LEU A 73 2.45 -1.51 -8.69
C LEU A 73 3.86 -0.96 -8.45
N TYR A 74 4.03 -0.16 -7.41
CA TYR A 74 5.35 0.27 -6.96
C TYR A 74 6.02 -0.84 -6.12
N PRO A 75 7.35 -1.06 -6.24
CA PRO A 75 8.29 -0.42 -7.16
C PRO A 75 8.44 -1.12 -8.52
N THR A 76 7.76 -2.26 -8.73
CA THR A 76 8.03 -3.17 -9.85
C THR A 76 7.57 -2.61 -11.20
N GLY A 77 6.56 -1.75 -11.22
CA GLY A 77 5.88 -1.27 -12.42
C GLY A 77 4.92 -2.28 -13.04
N GLU A 78 4.69 -3.41 -12.37
CA GLU A 78 3.75 -4.43 -12.83
C GLU A 78 2.33 -3.88 -12.89
N ASN A 79 1.58 -4.27 -13.91
CA ASN A 79 0.16 -3.94 -14.00
C ASN A 79 -0.64 -4.85 -13.07
N ILE A 80 -1.32 -4.24 -12.11
CA ILE A 80 -2.24 -4.94 -11.22
C ILE A 80 -3.66 -4.43 -11.42
N THR A 81 -4.63 -5.32 -11.23
CA THR A 81 -6.05 -4.97 -11.35
C THR A 81 -6.72 -5.07 -10.00
N LEU A 82 -7.38 -3.99 -9.60
CA LEU A 82 -8.10 -3.86 -8.33
C LEU A 82 -9.51 -3.34 -8.58
N VAL A 83 -10.43 -3.60 -7.64
CA VAL A 83 -11.77 -3.03 -7.71
C VAL A 83 -11.77 -1.63 -7.12
N LEU A 84 -12.30 -0.66 -7.87
CA LEU A 84 -12.49 0.73 -7.47
C LEU A 84 -13.94 1.14 -7.70
N LEU A 85 -14.67 1.48 -6.63
CA LEU A 85 -16.08 1.87 -6.74
C LEU A 85 -16.54 2.74 -5.57
N HIS A 86 -17.66 3.44 -5.77
CA HIS A 86 -18.44 4.05 -4.69
C HIS A 86 -19.50 3.06 -4.19
N PRO A 87 -19.33 2.40 -3.03
CA PRO A 87 -20.20 1.30 -2.60
C PRO A 87 -21.62 1.76 -2.23
N LYS A 88 -21.78 3.05 -1.93
CA LYS A 88 -23.04 3.63 -1.50
C LYS A 88 -23.45 4.70 -2.51
N PRO A 89 -24.59 4.55 -3.21
CA PRO A 89 -24.95 5.44 -4.32
C PRO A 89 -25.16 6.91 -3.90
N LYS A 90 -25.52 7.14 -2.64
CA LYS A 90 -25.74 8.49 -2.07
C LYS A 90 -24.53 9.07 -1.34
N ARG A 91 -23.41 8.34 -1.22
CA ARG A 91 -22.21 8.82 -0.53
C ARG A 91 -21.06 8.95 -1.52
N THR A 92 -20.16 9.89 -1.24
CA THR A 92 -18.94 10.14 -2.01
C THR A 92 -17.77 9.27 -1.59
N GLU A 93 -17.97 8.37 -0.62
CA GLU A 93 -16.94 7.46 -0.14
C GLU A 93 -16.47 6.56 -1.29
N LEU A 94 -15.18 6.60 -1.57
CA LEU A 94 -14.54 5.82 -2.61
C LEU A 94 -13.73 4.71 -1.95
N ARG A 95 -13.75 3.49 -2.51
CA ARG A 95 -13.03 2.35 -1.95
C ARG A 95 -12.22 1.62 -3.00
N ILE A 96 -11.00 1.24 -2.61
CA ILE A 96 -10.22 0.22 -3.30
C ILE A 96 -10.39 -1.09 -2.53
N TYR A 97 -10.69 -2.18 -3.22
CA TYR A 97 -10.68 -3.51 -2.63
C TYR A 97 -9.33 -4.17 -2.88
N MET A 98 -8.64 -4.49 -1.80
CA MET A 98 -7.34 -5.13 -1.80
C MET A 98 -7.47 -6.61 -2.20
N LYS A 99 -6.49 -7.12 -2.93
CA LYS A 99 -6.47 -8.51 -3.41
C LYS A 99 -5.20 -9.20 -2.90
N ALA A 100 -5.38 -10.31 -2.17
CA ALA A 100 -4.27 -11.11 -1.67
C ALA A 100 -3.41 -11.62 -2.83
N GLY A 101 -2.08 -11.59 -2.66
CA GLY A 101 -1.11 -11.95 -3.71
C GLY A 101 -0.94 -10.90 -4.82
N VAL A 102 -1.65 -9.76 -4.74
CA VAL A 102 -1.56 -8.67 -5.72
C VAL A 102 -1.22 -7.35 -5.02
N PHE A 103 -2.14 -6.86 -4.18
CA PHE A 103 -1.92 -5.68 -3.36
C PHE A 103 -2.83 -5.75 -2.13
N LYS A 104 -2.22 -6.09 -0.99
CA LYS A 104 -2.88 -6.19 0.32
C LYS A 104 -1.88 -5.82 1.42
N PRO A 105 -1.54 -4.52 1.55
CA PRO A 105 -0.66 -4.06 2.63
C PRO A 105 -1.22 -4.43 4.00
N SER A 106 -0.30 -4.80 4.90
CA SER A 106 -0.62 -5.06 6.31
C SER A 106 -0.98 -3.76 7.04
N ALA A 107 -1.71 -3.90 8.15
CA ALA A 107 -1.96 -2.78 9.05
C ALA A 107 -0.65 -2.15 9.52
N GLY A 108 -0.64 -0.82 9.66
CA GLY A 108 0.54 -0.06 10.07
C GLY A 108 1.46 0.34 8.91
N LEU A 109 1.31 -0.24 7.72
CA LEU A 109 2.00 0.26 6.53
C LEU A 109 1.35 1.55 6.03
N ILE A 110 2.15 2.39 5.39
CA ILE A 110 1.71 3.58 4.66
C ILE A 110 1.42 3.14 3.23
N TRP A 111 0.16 3.18 2.83
CA TRP A 111 -0.21 3.01 1.43
C TRP A 111 -0.25 4.38 0.75
N PHE A 112 0.02 4.39 -0.56
CA PHE A 112 0.05 5.63 -1.34
C PHE A 112 -0.35 5.38 -2.79
N VAL A 113 -0.83 6.46 -3.42
CA VAL A 113 -1.19 6.52 -4.84
C VAL A 113 -0.58 7.79 -5.44
N PHE A 114 -0.07 7.70 -6.67
CA PHE A 114 0.52 8.85 -7.35
C PHE A 114 0.38 8.75 -8.87
N LEU A 115 0.50 9.90 -9.54
CA LEU A 115 0.59 9.98 -10.99
C LEU A 115 2.03 10.19 -11.41
N ARG A 116 2.47 9.42 -12.39
CA ARG A 116 3.78 9.55 -13.02
C ARG A 116 3.65 9.22 -14.49
N ASP A 117 4.17 10.09 -15.35
CA ASP A 117 4.22 9.89 -16.80
C ASP A 117 2.83 9.57 -17.40
N GLY A 118 1.77 10.17 -16.82
CA GLY A 118 0.39 9.93 -17.24
C GLY A 118 -0.19 8.57 -16.85
N GLU A 119 0.48 7.80 -15.98
CA GLU A 119 -0.03 6.54 -15.42
C GLU A 119 -0.30 6.68 -13.92
N ILE A 120 -1.27 5.90 -13.41
CA ILE A 120 -1.56 5.83 -11.98
C ILE A 120 -0.84 4.66 -11.31
N TRP A 121 -0.12 4.99 -10.24
CA TRP A 121 0.71 4.08 -9.47
C TRP A 121 0.15 3.91 -8.06
N ILE A 122 0.31 2.72 -7.51
CA ILE A 122 -0.07 2.39 -6.14
C ILE A 122 1.06 1.62 -5.45
N GLY A 123 1.26 1.87 -4.16
CA GLY A 123 2.31 1.21 -3.40
C GLY A 123 2.03 1.23 -1.90
N ALA A 124 2.87 0.51 -1.15
CA ALA A 124 2.90 0.59 0.30
C ALA A 124 4.33 0.40 0.82
N LEU A 125 4.66 1.13 1.89
CA LEU A 125 5.96 1.09 2.57
C LEU A 125 5.73 1.14 4.09
N ASP A 126 6.70 0.68 4.85
CA ASP A 126 6.74 0.95 6.30
C ASP A 126 7.13 2.41 6.56
N GLU A 127 6.90 2.87 7.80
CA GLU A 127 7.16 4.26 8.20
C GLU A 127 8.63 4.66 8.05
N TYR A 128 9.57 3.76 8.33
CA TYR A 128 10.99 4.05 8.20
C TYR A 128 11.37 4.28 6.74
N SER A 129 11.05 3.33 5.85
CA SER A 129 11.30 3.45 4.41
C SER A 129 10.63 4.70 3.82
N PHE A 130 9.42 5.03 4.28
CA PHE A 130 8.72 6.21 3.82
C PHE A 130 9.36 7.52 4.33
N SER A 131 9.84 7.53 5.58
CA SER A 131 10.46 8.71 6.20
C SER A 131 11.75 9.14 5.48
N GLU A 132 12.55 8.17 5.03
CA GLU A 132 13.77 8.39 4.24
C GLU A 132 13.46 9.11 2.92
N ILE A 133 12.34 8.79 2.29
CA ILE A 133 11.88 9.40 1.03
C ILE A 133 11.32 10.81 1.27
N SER A 134 10.62 11.00 2.38
CA SER A 134 9.96 12.26 2.73
C SER A 134 10.90 13.40 3.15
N GLY A 135 12.22 13.17 3.08
CA GLY A 135 13.28 14.09 3.48
C GLY A 135 13.42 14.26 4.99
N GLY A 136 13.22 13.17 5.73
CA GLY A 136 13.16 13.13 7.18
C GLY A 136 14.04 14.18 7.89
N LYS A 137 13.40 15.20 8.47
CA LYS A 137 13.98 15.87 9.64
C LYS A 137 13.92 14.84 10.76
N ASN A 138 15.04 14.13 10.98
CA ASN A 138 15.26 13.18 12.07
C ASN A 138 14.48 13.59 13.34
N LYS A 139 13.35 12.92 13.60
CA LYS A 139 12.88 12.68 14.95
C LYS A 139 13.34 11.29 15.30
N THR A 140 14.49 11.28 15.97
CA THR A 140 15.11 10.19 16.71
C THR A 140 14.25 8.93 16.79
N ALA A 141 14.51 7.97 15.90
CA ALA A 141 14.08 6.61 16.12
C ALA A 141 14.82 6.08 17.36
N SER A 142 14.07 5.74 18.41
CA SER A 142 14.58 5.00 19.56
C SER A 142 15.33 3.76 19.07
N GLN A 143 16.57 3.62 19.53
CA GLN A 143 17.51 2.54 19.19
C GLN A 143 17.13 1.17 19.79
N ASP A 144 15.86 0.76 19.77
CA ASP A 144 15.41 -0.45 20.48
C ASP A 144 14.74 -1.52 19.59
N THR A 145 14.88 -1.48 18.26
CA THR A 145 14.31 -2.54 17.39
C THR A 145 15.28 -3.08 16.34
N LEU A 146 16.59 -3.08 16.64
CA LEU A 146 17.61 -3.75 15.83
C LEU A 146 18.42 -4.81 16.61
N ILE A 147 17.84 -5.43 17.64
CA ILE A 147 18.46 -6.60 18.31
C ILE A 147 17.73 -7.93 18.05
N PHE A 148 16.52 -7.97 17.50
CA PHE A 148 15.75 -9.23 17.41
C PHE A 148 15.80 -10.02 16.10
N HIS A 149 16.73 -9.73 15.17
CA HIS A 149 16.83 -10.55 13.94
C HIS A 149 18.23 -11.02 13.55
N LEU A 150 19.22 -10.92 14.44
CA LEU A 150 20.59 -11.40 14.17
C LEU A 150 21.18 -12.30 15.26
N LEU A 151 20.34 -12.97 16.06
CA LEU A 151 20.79 -13.89 17.10
C LEU A 151 20.15 -15.30 17.08
N GLU A 152 19.47 -15.70 15.99
CA GLU A 152 18.95 -17.07 15.83
C GLU A 152 19.56 -17.86 14.66
N ILE A 153 20.79 -17.54 14.27
CA ILE A 153 21.60 -18.42 13.41
C ILE A 153 22.95 -18.67 14.10
N ASN A 154 22.92 -19.32 15.27
CA ASN A 154 24.05 -20.06 15.82
C ASN A 154 23.60 -20.87 17.03
N HIS A 155 22.86 -21.97 16.82
CA HIS A 155 22.92 -23.15 17.69
C HIS A 155 22.01 -24.28 17.17
N ARG A 156 22.53 -25.15 16.30
CA ARG A 156 22.19 -26.59 16.25
C ARG A 156 23.30 -27.37 15.53
N LEU A 157 24.39 -27.67 16.25
CA LEU A 157 25.21 -28.83 15.92
C LEU A 157 24.61 -30.05 16.66
N PRO A 158 24.26 -31.15 15.99
CA PRO A 158 24.04 -32.41 16.67
C PRO A 158 25.39 -33.08 16.97
N ALA A 159 25.63 -33.37 18.24
CA ALA A 159 26.71 -34.26 18.67
C ALA A 159 26.35 -35.71 18.30
N GLY A 160 27.27 -36.41 17.64
CA GLY A 160 27.17 -37.84 17.30
C GLY A 160 28.55 -38.43 16.95
N PRO A 161 28.80 -39.73 17.20
CA PRO A 161 29.98 -40.18 17.93
C PRO A 161 31.21 -40.53 17.07
N LEU A 162 32.38 -40.43 17.71
CA LEU A 162 33.67 -40.95 17.26
C LEU A 162 33.59 -42.46 16.98
N GLN A 163 33.81 -42.87 15.73
CA GLN A 163 34.27 -44.22 15.41
C GLN A 163 35.76 -44.18 15.09
N ARG A 164 36.53 -44.85 15.96
CA ARG A 164 37.94 -45.19 15.77
C ARG A 164 38.03 -46.27 14.69
N ILE A 165 38.80 -46.00 13.64
CA ILE A 165 39.24 -47.03 12.69
C ILE A 165 40.69 -47.36 13.04
N SER A 166 40.93 -48.59 13.46
CA SER A 166 42.24 -49.26 13.51
C SER A 166 41.97 -50.74 13.28
#